data_AF-A0A820GCC5-F1
#
_entry.id   AF-A0A820GCC5-F1
#
_cell.length_a   1.000
_cell.length_b   1.000
_cell.length_c   1.000
_cell.angle_alpha   90.00
_cell.angle_beta   90.00
_cell.angle_gamma   90.00
#
_symmetry.space_group_name_H-M   'P 1'
#
loop_
_entity.id
_entity.type
_entity.pdbx_description
1 polymer ?
#
loop_
_entity_poly.entity_id
_entity_poly.type
_entity_poly.pdbx_seq_one_letter_code
_entity_poly.pdbx_strand_id
1 'polypeptide(L)'
;FQSTNENNDEESTVLQTRSCLSTGIKSLILIIAIIIIILITTAIILTFTVIKKNKATSSTTITTTTIKSTTESCSNIFVLKNYGYSPFIRLASMAIGDINEDNNEDILILDSQGTHLKLFLNVANAQLTEEKKFSTGYTTVKISTGDMNHDKKVDVITTDFWTHAIIILYNTGDETFYHRVISTNLYGANV
;
A
#
# COMPACT_ATOMS: atom_id res chain seq x y z
N PHE A 1 -4.64 10.02 -98.81
CA PHE A 1 -3.71 10.51 -97.78
C PHE A 1 -4.48 10.62 -96.47
N GLN A 2 -4.47 9.57 -95.67
CA GLN A 2 -5.09 9.56 -94.35
C GLN A 2 -4.10 8.83 -93.44
N SER A 3 -3.35 9.63 -92.71
CA SER A 3 -2.30 9.26 -91.78
C SER A 3 -2.28 10.39 -90.76
N THR A 4 -1.99 10.04 -89.51
CA THR A 4 -1.91 10.87 -88.29
C THR A 4 -3.22 11.01 -87.50
N ASN A 5 -3.38 10.16 -86.46
CA ASN A 5 -3.68 10.64 -85.10
C ASN A 5 -3.69 9.58 -83.97
N GLU A 6 -3.54 8.28 -84.24
CA GLU A 6 -3.65 7.26 -83.18
C GLU A 6 -2.51 7.29 -82.12
N ASN A 7 -1.32 7.80 -82.46
CA ASN A 7 -0.18 7.77 -81.53
C ASN A 7 -0.25 8.82 -80.39
N ASN A 8 -1.05 9.88 -80.54
CA ASN A 8 -1.13 10.96 -79.53
C ASN A 8 -2.07 10.61 -78.36
N ASP A 9 -3.05 9.73 -78.60
CA ASP A 9 -4.04 9.34 -77.59
C ASP A 9 -3.47 8.29 -76.60
N GLU A 10 -2.62 7.38 -77.07
CA GLU A 10 -1.91 6.41 -76.22
C GLU A 10 -0.88 7.09 -75.29
N GLU A 11 -0.15 8.09 -75.77
CA GLU A 11 0.81 8.82 -74.93
C GLU A 11 0.10 9.66 -73.84
N SER A 12 -1.06 10.26 -74.18
CA SER A 12 -1.86 11.03 -73.22
C SER A 12 -2.43 10.17 -72.09
N THR A 13 -2.89 8.94 -72.40
CA THR A 13 -3.46 8.00 -71.43
C THR A 13 -2.39 7.39 -70.50
N VAL A 14 -1.19 7.13 -71.02
CA VAL A 14 -0.03 6.70 -70.21
C VAL A 14 0.46 7.81 -69.26
N LEU A 15 0.44 9.08 -69.70
CA LEU A 15 0.80 10.21 -68.84
C LEU A 15 -0.27 10.46 -67.74
N GLN A 16 -1.55 10.32 -68.07
CA GLN A 16 -2.66 10.48 -67.12
C GLN A 16 -2.67 9.39 -66.05
N THR A 17 -2.37 8.14 -66.41
CA THR A 17 -2.23 7.02 -65.46
C THR A 17 -1.00 7.17 -64.55
N ARG A 18 0.15 7.65 -65.06
CA ARG A 18 1.33 7.97 -64.24
C ARG A 18 1.08 9.12 -63.26
N SER A 19 0.33 10.14 -63.66
CA SER A 19 -0.07 11.26 -62.80
C SER A 19 -1.02 10.83 -61.68
N CYS A 20 -2.01 9.98 -61.99
CA CYS A 20 -2.94 9.41 -61.01
C CYS A 20 -2.23 8.48 -60.02
N LEU A 21 -1.32 7.62 -60.50
CA LEU A 21 -0.51 6.72 -59.68
C LEU A 21 0.44 7.50 -58.74
N SER A 22 1.07 8.56 -59.23
CA SER A 22 1.91 9.46 -58.43
C SER A 22 1.11 10.17 -57.32
N THR A 23 -0.12 10.60 -57.62
CA THR A 23 -1.02 11.24 -56.64
C THR A 23 -1.52 10.25 -55.59
N GLY A 24 -1.83 9.00 -56.00
CA GLY A 24 -2.21 7.91 -55.11
C GLY A 24 -1.08 7.50 -54.17
N ILE A 25 0.15 7.36 -54.68
CA ILE A 25 1.34 7.04 -53.86
C ILE A 25 1.63 8.17 -52.86
N LYS A 26 1.52 9.44 -53.26
CA LYS A 26 1.68 10.59 -52.34
C LYS A 26 0.62 10.60 -51.23
N SER A 27 -0.63 10.28 -51.56
CA SER A 27 -1.70 10.14 -50.55
C SER A 27 -1.44 8.99 -49.60
N LEU A 28 -0.97 7.84 -50.10
CA LEU A 28 -0.64 6.69 -49.26
C LEU A 28 0.53 6.97 -48.32
N ILE A 29 1.58 7.65 -48.81
CA ILE A 29 2.72 8.08 -48.00
C ILE A 29 2.27 9.05 -46.90
N LEU A 30 1.35 9.98 -47.22
CA LEU A 30 0.80 10.93 -46.24
C LEU A 30 0.00 10.21 -45.15
N ILE A 31 -0.83 9.22 -45.51
CA ILE A 31 -1.60 8.43 -44.55
C ILE A 31 -0.67 7.64 -43.62
N ILE A 32 0.37 7.00 -44.17
CA ILE A 32 1.36 6.26 -43.39
C ILE A 32 2.11 7.20 -42.44
N ALA A 33 2.47 8.41 -42.88
CA ALA A 33 3.12 9.41 -42.04
C ALA A 33 2.23 9.86 -40.87
N ILE A 34 0.93 10.06 -41.11
CA ILE A 34 -0.03 10.42 -40.06
C ILE A 34 -0.16 9.28 -39.03
N ILE A 35 -0.23 8.03 -39.47
CA ILE A 35 -0.31 6.87 -38.57
C ILE A 35 0.95 6.76 -37.70
N ILE A 36 2.14 6.95 -38.28
CA ILE A 36 3.41 6.98 -37.55
C ILE A 36 3.39 8.07 -36.48
N ILE A 37 2.92 9.27 -36.80
CA ILE A 37 2.83 10.39 -35.85
C ILE A 37 1.87 10.06 -34.69
N ILE A 38 0.72 9.46 -34.98
CA ILE A 38 -0.26 9.03 -33.96
C ILE A 38 0.36 7.95 -33.04
N LEU A 39 1.09 6.98 -33.60
CA LEU A 39 1.76 5.94 -32.81
C LEU A 39 2.88 6.51 -31.92
N ILE A 40 3.67 7.45 -32.44
CA ILE A 40 4.73 8.12 -31.66
C ILE A 40 4.12 8.96 -30.54
N THR A 41 3.10 9.76 -30.83
CA THR A 41 2.45 10.63 -29.82
C THR A 41 1.78 9.83 -28.71
N THR A 42 1.10 8.72 -29.03
CA THR A 42 0.49 7.84 -28.03
C THR A 42 1.54 7.15 -27.15
N ALA A 43 2.65 6.67 -27.73
CA ALA A 43 3.77 6.10 -26.97
C ALA A 43 4.39 7.13 -26.00
N ILE A 44 4.59 8.37 -26.45
CA ILE A 44 5.10 9.47 -25.62
C ILE A 44 4.15 9.74 -24.43
N ILE A 45 2.84 9.86 -24.68
CA ILE A 45 1.85 10.10 -23.60
C ILE A 45 1.85 8.97 -22.56
N LEU A 46 1.94 7.71 -23.01
CA LEU A 46 2.04 6.55 -22.11
C LEU A 46 3.30 6.62 -21.25
N THR A 47 4.47 6.93 -21.83
CA THR A 47 5.72 7.06 -21.07
C THR A 47 5.67 8.19 -20.05
N PHE A 48 5.12 9.37 -20.40
CA PHE A 48 4.93 10.47 -19.45
C PHE A 48 3.98 10.11 -18.29
N THR A 49 2.94 9.33 -18.57
CA THR A 49 1.98 8.87 -17.54
C THR A 49 2.63 7.89 -16.57
N VAL A 50 3.47 6.98 -17.07
CA VAL A 50 4.26 6.05 -16.25
C VAL A 50 5.31 6.78 -15.40
N ILE A 51 5.96 7.83 -15.93
CA ILE A 51 6.96 8.62 -15.19
C ILE A 51 6.32 9.43 -14.04
N LYS A 52 5.07 9.88 -14.16
CA LYS A 52 4.37 10.56 -13.03
C LYS A 52 4.03 9.62 -11.86
N LYS A 53 3.90 8.31 -12.09
CA LYS A 53 3.57 7.34 -11.02
C LYS A 53 4.77 6.93 -10.14
N ASN A 54 6.01 7.21 -10.56
CA ASN A 54 7.21 6.72 -9.87
C ASN A 54 8.06 7.82 -9.18
N LYS A 55 7.48 8.96 -8.83
CA LYS A 55 8.18 10.00 -8.06
C LYS A 55 7.49 10.30 -6.73
N ALA A 56 7.43 9.28 -5.88
CA ALA A 56 7.17 9.42 -4.45
C ALA A 56 8.31 8.73 -3.67
N THR A 57 9.55 9.16 -3.90
CA THR A 57 10.68 8.83 -3.03
C THR A 57 10.81 9.97 -2.02
N SER A 58 9.98 9.96 -0.98
CA SER A 58 10.04 10.93 0.11
C SER A 58 11.19 10.56 1.06
N SER A 59 12.39 11.09 0.79
CA SER A 59 13.44 11.17 1.80
C SER A 59 13.13 12.37 2.69
N THR A 60 12.40 12.14 3.79
CA THR A 60 12.03 13.20 4.73
C THR A 60 13.10 13.33 5.82
N THR A 61 13.88 14.41 5.74
CA THR A 61 14.66 14.92 6.87
C THR A 61 13.68 15.40 7.95
N ILE A 62 13.70 14.78 9.13
CA ILE A 62 12.82 15.17 10.25
C ILE A 62 13.39 16.44 10.88
N THR A 63 12.82 17.59 10.51
CA THR A 63 13.03 18.86 11.23
C THR A 63 11.82 19.10 12.12
N THR A 64 12.04 19.17 13.43
CA THR A 64 11.02 19.34 14.47
C THR A 64 10.26 20.66 14.27
N THR A 65 9.13 20.60 13.57
CA THR A 65 8.26 21.77 13.36
C THR A 65 7.04 21.65 14.24
N THR A 66 6.88 22.60 15.17
CA THR A 66 5.69 22.78 16.00
C THR A 66 4.42 22.80 15.15
N ILE A 67 3.53 21.82 15.31
CA ILE A 67 2.28 21.75 14.55
C ILE A 67 1.34 22.86 15.01
N LYS A 68 1.18 23.91 14.21
CA LYS A 68 0.02 24.82 14.30
C LYS A 68 -1.07 24.27 13.39
N SER A 69 -2.16 23.82 14.02
CA SER A 69 -3.39 23.35 13.37
C SER A 69 -3.93 24.40 12.40
N THR A 70 -3.82 24.13 11.10
CA THR A 70 -4.58 24.82 10.05
C THR A 70 -5.74 23.92 9.63
N THR A 71 -6.94 24.47 9.67
CA THR A 71 -8.21 23.81 9.40
C THR A 71 -8.31 23.36 7.94
N GLU A 72 -7.87 22.14 7.66
CA GLU A 72 -8.46 21.25 6.66
C GLU A 72 -8.53 19.85 7.27
N SER A 73 -9.71 19.27 7.24
CA SER A 73 -10.13 18.10 8.03
C SER A 73 -9.29 16.84 7.75
N CYS A 74 -8.23 16.63 8.53
CA CYS A 74 -7.59 15.33 8.78
C CYS A 74 -7.04 15.27 10.22
N SER A 75 -7.73 15.91 11.17
CA SER A 75 -7.25 16.06 12.55
C SER A 75 -7.87 15.04 13.49
N ASN A 76 -7.56 13.76 13.27
CA ASN A 76 -7.78 12.72 14.28
C ASN A 76 -6.42 12.30 14.88
N ILE A 77 -5.70 13.24 15.51
CA ILE A 77 -4.60 12.86 16.40
C ILE A 77 -5.25 12.35 17.69
N PHE A 78 -5.40 11.03 17.79
CA PHE A 78 -5.83 10.38 19.03
C PHE A 78 -4.66 10.39 20.02
N VAL A 79 -4.68 11.36 20.94
CA VAL A 79 -3.75 11.38 22.07
C VAL A 79 -4.23 10.34 23.08
N LEU A 80 -3.60 9.16 23.06
CA LEU A 80 -3.76 8.18 24.12
C LEU A 80 -3.31 8.82 25.44
N LYS A 81 -4.06 8.60 26.52
CA LYS A 81 -3.77 9.17 27.84
C LYS A 81 -2.29 8.99 28.18
N ASN A 82 -1.61 10.11 28.49
CA ASN A 82 -0.24 10.12 28.96
C ASN A 82 -0.20 9.56 30.39
N TYR A 83 0.11 8.28 30.53
CA TYR A 83 0.38 7.66 31.82
C TYR A 83 1.82 8.05 32.21
N GLY A 84 1.95 9.18 32.91
CA GLY A 84 3.21 9.88 33.16
C GLY A 84 4.33 9.00 33.71
N TYR A 85 5.58 9.33 33.37
CA TYR A 85 6.80 8.60 33.68
C TYR A 85 6.90 8.15 35.16
N SER A 86 6.98 6.84 35.36
CA SER A 86 7.62 6.20 36.51
C SER A 86 8.72 5.28 35.97
N PRO A 87 9.84 5.11 36.68
CA PRO A 87 10.96 4.27 36.25
C PRO A 87 10.58 2.78 36.08
N PHE A 88 9.38 2.38 36.49
CA PHE A 88 8.80 1.05 36.31
C PHE A 88 7.74 0.97 35.20
N ILE A 89 7.44 2.07 34.52
CA ILE A 89 6.44 2.08 33.45
C ILE A 89 7.08 1.55 32.18
N ARG A 90 6.50 0.48 31.65
CA ARG A 90 6.83 0.00 30.31
C ARG A 90 6.26 1.01 29.33
N LEU A 91 7.09 1.52 28.41
CA LEU A 91 6.59 2.26 27.26
C LEU A 91 5.48 1.42 26.63
N ALA A 92 4.28 2.00 26.49
CA ALA A 92 3.16 1.34 25.86
C ALA A 92 3.63 0.82 24.49
N SER A 93 3.64 -0.50 24.33
CA SER A 93 3.92 -1.12 23.04
C SER A 93 2.64 -1.07 22.22
N MET A 94 2.76 -0.81 20.92
CA MET A 94 1.63 -0.85 20.01
C MET A 94 1.92 -1.74 18.82
N ALA A 95 0.86 -2.31 18.26
CA ALA A 95 0.88 -3.05 17.01
C ALA A 95 -0.37 -2.71 16.19
N ILE A 96 -0.30 -2.99 14.89
CA ILE A 96 -1.36 -2.71 13.92
C ILE A 96 -1.68 -4.01 13.20
N GLY A 97 -2.97 -4.24 12.92
CA GLY A 97 -3.44 -5.39 12.17
C GLY A 97 -4.96 -5.37 12.03
N ASP A 98 -5.50 -5.97 10.97
CA ASP A 98 -6.93 -6.24 10.83
C ASP A 98 -7.34 -7.37 11.79
N ILE A 99 -7.82 -7.03 12.98
CA ILE A 99 -8.09 -7.99 14.07
C ILE A 99 -9.50 -8.57 13.95
N ASN A 100 -10.45 -7.80 13.42
CA ASN A 100 -11.86 -8.19 13.27
C ASN A 100 -12.23 -8.68 11.85
N GLU A 101 -11.26 -8.77 10.94
CA GLU A 101 -11.41 -9.24 9.55
C GLU A 101 -12.35 -8.35 8.71
N ASP A 102 -12.44 -7.05 9.03
CA ASP A 102 -13.27 -6.08 8.30
C ASP A 102 -12.52 -5.35 7.16
N ASN A 103 -11.25 -5.67 6.94
CA ASN A 103 -10.30 -5.04 6.03
C ASN A 103 -9.86 -3.62 6.41
N ASN A 104 -10.11 -3.18 7.65
CA ASN A 104 -9.52 -1.98 8.21
C ASN A 104 -8.44 -2.36 9.23
N GLU A 105 -7.30 -1.67 9.15
CA GLU A 105 -6.23 -1.86 10.13
C GLU A 105 -6.68 -1.32 11.50
N ASP A 106 -6.69 -2.20 12.50
CA ASP A 106 -6.99 -1.90 13.89
C ASP A 106 -5.70 -1.63 14.69
N ILE A 107 -5.86 -1.13 15.92
CA ILE A 107 -4.74 -0.81 16.80
C ILE A 107 -4.82 -1.62 18.09
N LEU A 108 -3.73 -2.32 18.39
CA LEU A 108 -3.50 -2.96 19.68
C LEU A 108 -2.53 -2.11 20.51
N ILE A 109 -2.93 -1.78 21.74
CA ILE A 109 -2.09 -1.06 22.70
C ILE A 109 -1.94 -1.87 23.96
N LEU A 110 -0.69 -2.10 24.36
CA LEU A 110 -0.36 -2.66 25.66
C LEU A 110 -0.49 -1.58 26.74
N ASP A 111 -1.18 -1.90 27.83
CA ASP A 111 -1.30 -0.99 28.96
C ASP A 111 0.04 -0.73 29.66
N SER A 112 0.10 0.35 30.46
CA SER A 112 1.32 0.79 31.15
C SER A 112 1.88 -0.26 32.13
N GLN A 113 1.01 -1.16 32.59
CA GLN A 113 1.35 -2.23 33.52
C GLN A 113 1.87 -3.49 32.80
N GLY A 114 1.70 -3.58 31.48
CA GLY A 114 2.03 -4.76 30.69
C GLY A 114 1.07 -5.93 30.89
N THR A 115 -0.09 -5.71 31.50
CA THR A 115 -1.03 -6.77 31.91
C THR A 115 -2.19 -6.95 30.95
N HIS A 116 -2.57 -5.89 30.23
CA HIS A 116 -3.70 -5.92 29.30
C HIS A 116 -3.34 -5.41 27.92
N LEU A 117 -3.88 -6.07 26.89
CA LEU A 117 -3.98 -5.54 25.54
C LEU A 117 -5.33 -4.88 25.35
N LYS A 118 -5.31 -3.65 24.83
CA LYS A 118 -6.50 -2.90 24.46
C LYS A 118 -6.62 -2.90 22.94
N LEU A 119 -7.76 -3.32 22.43
CA LEU A 119 -8.09 -3.27 21.00
C LEU A 119 -8.90 -2.02 20.72
N PHE A 120 -8.45 -1.27 19.73
CA PHE A 120 -9.13 -0.12 19.17
C PHE A 120 -9.50 -0.45 17.73
N LEU A 121 -10.80 -0.62 17.47
CA LEU A 121 -11.31 -0.89 16.13
C LEU A 121 -11.32 0.38 15.29
N ASN A 122 -10.95 0.24 14.02
CA ASN A 122 -10.99 1.33 13.05
C ASN A 122 -12.29 1.28 12.24
N VAL A 123 -13.32 1.99 12.71
CA VAL A 123 -14.69 1.95 12.14
C VAL A 123 -14.88 2.90 10.93
N ALA A 124 -13.88 2.96 10.05
CA ALA A 124 -13.73 3.88 8.91
C ALA A 124 -13.37 5.34 9.25
N ASN A 125 -12.76 6.03 8.28
CA ASN A 125 -12.27 7.41 8.41
C ASN A 125 -11.31 7.64 9.59
N ALA A 126 -10.52 6.61 9.95
CA ALA A 126 -9.61 6.62 11.09
C ALA A 126 -10.28 6.99 12.42
N GLN A 127 -11.55 6.61 12.60
CA GLN A 127 -12.21 6.70 13.90
C GLN A 127 -11.92 5.44 14.71
N LEU A 128 -11.23 5.62 15.85
CA LEU A 128 -10.86 4.53 16.74
C LEU A 128 -11.86 4.41 17.88
N THR A 129 -12.40 3.22 18.08
CA THR A 129 -13.27 2.89 19.22
C THR A 129 -12.59 1.84 20.08
N GLU A 130 -12.41 2.12 21.39
CA GLU A 130 -11.89 1.11 22.34
C GLU A 130 -12.95 0.02 22.51
N GLU A 131 -12.69 -1.16 21.95
CA GLU A 131 -13.68 -2.23 21.88
C GLU A 131 -13.51 -3.21 23.04
N LYS A 132 -12.29 -3.75 23.19
CA LYS A 132 -12.02 -4.86 24.10
C LYS A 132 -10.70 -4.72 24.85
N LYS A 133 -10.67 -5.36 26.02
CA LYS A 133 -9.47 -5.55 26.84
C LYS A 133 -9.23 -7.03 27.05
N PHE A 134 -8.04 -7.48 26.71
CA PHE A 134 -7.60 -8.85 26.89
C PHE A 134 -6.56 -8.88 28.01
N SER A 135 -6.81 -9.68 29.05
CA SER A 135 -5.75 -9.99 30.00
C SER A 135 -4.72 -10.86 29.30
N THR A 136 -3.47 -10.41 29.30
CA THR A 136 -2.37 -11.22 28.77
C THR A 136 -1.99 -12.34 29.72
N GLY A 137 -2.31 -12.22 31.02
CA GLY A 137 -1.88 -13.15 32.07
C GLY A 137 -0.40 -13.04 32.44
N TYR A 138 0.34 -12.11 31.84
CA TYR A 138 1.79 -11.96 31.98
C TYR A 138 2.20 -10.50 32.23
N THR A 139 3.49 -10.25 32.51
CA THR A 139 4.10 -8.92 32.49
C THR A 139 4.68 -8.66 31.11
N THR A 140 3.79 -8.44 30.16
CA THR A 140 4.11 -8.23 28.75
C THR A 140 4.93 -6.95 28.56
N VAL A 141 5.90 -6.99 27.65
CA VAL A 141 6.83 -5.87 27.42
C VAL A 141 6.80 -5.32 26.01
N LYS A 142 6.55 -6.20 25.03
CA LYS A 142 6.47 -5.89 23.61
C LYS A 142 5.42 -6.75 22.97
N ILE A 143 4.80 -6.19 21.93
CA ILE A 143 3.84 -6.86 21.06
C ILE A 143 4.22 -6.67 19.59
N SER A 144 3.86 -7.64 18.77
CA SER A 144 3.90 -7.59 17.30
C SER A 144 2.77 -8.46 16.74
N THR A 145 2.43 -8.25 15.48
CA THR A 145 1.27 -8.86 14.79
C THR A 145 1.72 -9.60 13.53
N GLY A 146 0.96 -10.61 13.12
CA GLY A 146 1.18 -11.40 11.91
C GLY A 146 0.27 -12.64 11.87
N ASP A 147 0.27 -13.39 10.78
CA ASP A 147 -0.39 -14.70 10.71
C ASP A 147 0.64 -15.78 11.07
N MET A 148 0.53 -16.34 12.29
CA MET A 148 1.53 -17.24 12.87
C MET A 148 1.16 -18.72 12.68
N ASN A 149 -0.10 -19.03 12.36
CA ASN A 149 -0.60 -20.40 12.18
C ASN A 149 -1.09 -20.71 10.75
N HIS A 150 -1.01 -19.73 9.84
CA HIS A 150 -1.48 -19.81 8.45
C HIS A 150 -2.99 -19.97 8.30
N ASP A 151 -3.79 -19.47 9.24
CA ASP A 151 -5.25 -19.43 9.15
C ASP A 151 -5.79 -18.16 8.49
N LYS A 152 -4.90 -17.24 8.09
CA LYS A 152 -5.17 -15.93 7.48
C LYS A 152 -5.73 -14.88 8.44
N LYS A 153 -5.68 -15.12 9.75
CA LYS A 153 -6.07 -14.15 10.76
C LYS A 153 -4.83 -13.52 11.37
N VAL A 154 -4.97 -12.26 11.80
CA VAL A 154 -3.86 -11.57 12.46
C VAL A 154 -3.77 -12.04 13.92
N ASP A 155 -2.74 -12.82 14.20
CA ASP A 155 -2.29 -13.22 15.53
C ASP A 155 -1.40 -12.15 16.17
N VAL A 156 -1.19 -12.25 17.49
CA VAL A 156 -0.33 -11.35 18.27
C VAL A 156 0.77 -12.16 18.95
N ILE A 157 2.02 -11.75 18.81
CA ILE A 157 3.14 -12.29 19.59
C ILE A 157 3.51 -11.31 20.70
N THR A 158 3.72 -11.83 21.90
CA THR A 158 4.08 -11.07 23.07
C THR A 158 5.30 -11.68 23.78
N THR A 159 5.98 -10.86 24.57
CA THR A 159 7.13 -11.27 25.38
C THR A 159 6.88 -10.91 26.84
N ASP A 160 7.10 -11.87 27.74
CA ASP A 160 6.97 -11.66 29.18
C ASP A 160 8.32 -11.34 29.83
N PHE A 161 8.34 -10.32 30.67
CA PHE A 161 9.55 -9.88 31.34
C PHE A 161 10.08 -10.88 32.36
N TRP A 162 9.20 -11.47 33.16
CA TRP A 162 9.61 -12.26 34.31
C TRP A 162 10.02 -13.67 33.89
N THR A 163 9.21 -14.31 33.06
CA THR A 163 9.45 -15.68 32.61
C THR A 163 10.37 -15.76 31.40
N HIS A 164 10.66 -14.63 30.73
CA HIS A 164 11.36 -14.59 29.45
C HIS A 164 10.67 -15.46 28.38
N ALA A 165 9.37 -15.70 28.53
CA ALA A 165 8.59 -16.48 27.60
C ALA A 165 8.23 -15.64 26.37
N ILE A 166 8.17 -16.33 25.24
CA ILE A 166 7.44 -15.87 24.05
C ILE A 166 6.06 -16.53 24.10
N ILE A 167 5.03 -15.70 24.00
CA ILE A 167 3.64 -16.12 23.98
C ILE A 167 3.03 -15.70 22.65
N ILE A 168 2.31 -16.61 22.00
CA ILE A 168 1.46 -16.28 20.85
C ILE A 168 0.02 -16.26 21.32
N LEU A 169 -0.70 -15.20 20.97
CA LEU A 169 -2.15 -15.06 21.09
C LEU A 169 -2.71 -15.29 19.69
N TYR A 170 -3.29 -16.48 19.48
CA TYR A 170 -3.91 -16.82 18.22
C TYR A 170 -5.31 -16.22 18.14
N ASN A 171 -5.58 -15.50 17.05
CA ASN A 171 -6.87 -14.87 16.82
C ASN A 171 -7.88 -15.92 16.32
N THR A 172 -9.08 -15.90 16.90
CA THR A 172 -10.15 -16.82 16.51
C THR A 172 -11.13 -16.21 15.50
N GLY A 173 -11.02 -14.91 15.20
CA GLY A 173 -11.83 -14.17 14.23
C GLY A 173 -13.13 -13.56 14.77
N ASP A 174 -13.36 -13.60 16.09
CA ASP A 174 -14.46 -12.90 16.78
C ASP A 174 -13.92 -11.90 17.82
N GLU A 175 -12.73 -11.35 17.51
CA GLU A 175 -11.92 -10.51 18.40
C GLU A 175 -11.62 -11.21 19.73
N THR A 176 -11.52 -12.54 19.73
CA THR A 176 -11.03 -13.30 20.89
C THR A 176 -9.73 -14.03 20.57
N PHE A 177 -8.91 -14.19 21.60
CA PHE A 177 -7.61 -14.82 21.50
C PHE A 177 -7.50 -16.01 22.44
N TYR A 178 -6.87 -17.10 21.98
CA TYR A 178 -6.33 -18.12 22.88
C TYR A 178 -4.80 -18.04 22.87
N HIS A 179 -4.19 -18.28 24.03
CA HIS A 179 -2.74 -18.17 24.16
C HIS A 179 -2.05 -19.52 24.03
N ARG A 180 -0.86 -19.50 23.45
CA ARG A 180 0.10 -20.60 23.46
C ARG A 180 1.45 -20.08 23.94
N VAL A 181 1.96 -20.68 24.99
CA VAL A 181 3.33 -20.46 25.45
C VAL A 181 4.26 -21.33 24.60
N ILE A 182 5.21 -20.72 23.88
CA ILE A 182 6.18 -21.47 23.05
C ILE A 182 7.38 -22.00 23.87
N SER A 183 7.41 -21.64 25.16
CA SER A 183 8.31 -22.11 26.20
C SER A 183 9.62 -21.34 26.36
N THR A 184 9.96 -21.33 27.64
CA THR A 184 10.95 -20.63 28.44
C THR A 184 12.27 -21.39 28.46
N ASN A 185 13.39 -20.67 28.36
CA ASN A 185 14.68 -20.91 29.04
C ASN A 185 15.81 -20.26 28.23
N LEU A 186 15.96 -18.93 28.35
CA LEU A 186 17.25 -18.30 28.06
C LEU A 186 18.23 -18.41 29.25
N TYR A 187 17.76 -18.95 30.38
CA TYR A 187 18.60 -19.46 31.45
C TYR A 187 18.21 -20.91 31.71
N GLY A 188 19.11 -21.84 31.43
CA GLY A 188 18.94 -23.24 31.82
C GLY A 188 18.74 -23.33 33.33
N ALA A 189 17.56 -23.77 33.76
CA ALA A 189 17.36 -24.35 35.08
C ALA A 189 16.87 -25.79 34.85
N ASN A 190 17.62 -26.71 35.45
CA ASN A 190 17.52 -28.15 35.33
C ASN A 190 16.13 -28.71 35.67
N VAL A 191 15.90 -29.88 35.08
CA VAL A 191 15.08 -31.00 35.56
C VAL A 191 15.02 -31.09 37.09
#